data_AF-A0A0H3M9E3-F1
#
_entry.id   AF-A0A0H3M9E3-F1
#
_cell.length_a   1.000
_cell.length_b   1.000
_cell.length_c   1.000
_cell.angle_alpha   90.00
_cell.angle_beta   90.00
_cell.angle_gamma   90.00
#
_symmetry.space_group_name_H-M   'P 1'
#
loop_
_entity.id
_entity.type
_entity.pdbx_description
1 polymer ?
#
loop_
_entity_poly.entity_id
_entity_poly.type
_entity_poly.pdbx_seq_one_letter_code
_entity_poly.pdbx_strand_id
1 'polypeptide(L)'
;MFNPAGDRPKAGLVRPYTLTAGRTGTDVDLPLQAPVQTLPAGPAGRWPAYDMRRRILQLCIGSPSVAEISARLDLPVGVARVLVGDLVTSGYLRVHATLTDRSTRDERHELIGRTLRGLKAL
;
A
#
# COMPACT_ATOMS: atom_id res chain seq x y z
N MET A 1 -13.32 37.41 1.46
CA MET A 1 -12.13 36.86 2.15
C MET A 1 -12.41 35.39 2.42
N PHE A 2 -12.03 34.50 1.49
CA PHE A 2 -12.33 33.07 1.56
C PHE A 2 -11.07 32.37 2.08
N ASN A 3 -11.15 31.70 3.22
CA ASN A 3 -10.05 30.93 3.81
C ASN A 3 -10.38 29.43 3.66
N PRO A 4 -9.83 28.71 2.66
CA PRO A 4 -10.04 27.28 2.50
C PRO A 4 -8.92 26.50 3.20
N ALA A 5 -8.66 26.79 4.49
CA ALA A 5 -7.89 25.87 5.32
C ALA A 5 -8.83 24.74 5.76
N GLY A 6 -9.02 23.77 4.86
CA GLY A 6 -9.68 22.51 5.19
C GLY A 6 -8.90 21.83 6.31
N ASP A 7 -9.51 21.80 7.50
CA ASP A 7 -9.08 21.03 8.65
C ASP A 7 -9.05 19.55 8.26
N ARG A 8 -7.90 19.10 7.75
CA ARG A 8 -7.64 17.68 7.54
C ARG A 8 -7.61 17.07 8.93
N PRO A 9 -8.46 16.08 9.24
CA PRO A 9 -8.44 15.45 10.56
C PRO A 9 -7.03 14.93 10.81
N LYS A 10 -6.33 15.55 11.77
CA LYS A 10 -5.01 15.13 12.22
C LYS A 10 -5.19 13.72 12.75
N ALA A 11 -4.84 12.73 11.92
CA ALA A 11 -4.67 11.37 12.37
C ALA A 11 -3.78 11.45 13.62
N GLY A 12 -4.24 10.87 14.73
CA GLY A 12 -3.60 10.97 16.03
C GLY A 12 -2.09 10.85 15.86
N LEU A 13 -1.38 11.87 16.34
CA LEU A 13 0.03 12.15 16.03
C LEU A 13 0.95 11.11 16.70
N VAL A 14 0.78 9.84 16.34
CA VAL A 14 1.77 8.81 16.60
C VAL A 14 3.00 9.23 15.81
N ARG A 15 4.13 9.38 16.49
CA ARG A 15 5.38 9.72 15.83
C ARG A 15 5.62 8.66 14.74
N PRO A 16 5.83 9.01 13.47
CA PRO A 16 5.80 8.04 12.37
C PRO A 16 6.67 6.80 12.57
N TYR A 17 7.80 6.94 13.26
CA TYR A 17 8.75 5.86 13.54
C TYR A 17 8.40 4.99 14.76
N THR A 18 7.49 5.42 15.64
CA THR A 18 7.01 4.55 16.73
C THR A 18 6.07 3.47 16.20
N LEU A 19 5.43 3.69 15.05
CA LEU A 19 4.59 2.67 14.37
C LEU A 19 5.41 1.46 13.92
N THR A 20 6.70 1.65 13.62
CA THR A 20 7.59 0.59 13.12
C THR A 20 8.59 0.11 14.17
N ALA A 21 8.52 0.63 15.40
CA ALA A 21 9.52 0.45 16.45
C ALA A 21 10.95 0.80 15.97
N GLY A 22 11.09 1.82 15.13
CA GLY A 22 12.37 2.27 14.58
C GLY A 22 12.87 1.50 13.35
N ARG A 23 12.16 0.46 12.89
CA ARG A 23 12.51 -0.22 11.62
C ARG A 23 12.34 0.73 10.45
N THR A 24 13.31 0.74 9.53
CA THR A 24 13.33 1.55 8.30
C THR A 24 13.33 0.72 7.02
N GLY A 25 13.34 -0.61 7.14
CA GLY A 25 13.37 -1.55 6.02
C GLY A 25 12.48 -2.77 6.26
N THR A 26 12.16 -3.49 5.18
CA THR A 26 11.35 -4.70 5.16
C THR A 26 12.00 -5.70 4.22
N ASP A 27 11.91 -7.00 4.54
CA ASP A 27 12.43 -8.10 3.70
C ASP A 27 11.57 -8.35 2.44
N VAL A 28 10.39 -7.74 2.37
CA VAL A 28 9.54 -7.79 1.18
C VAL A 28 10.05 -6.79 0.15
N ASP A 29 10.32 -7.25 -1.08
CA ASP A 29 10.63 -6.34 -2.19
C ASP A 29 9.40 -5.51 -2.54
N LEU A 30 9.47 -4.21 -2.21
CA LEU A 30 8.40 -3.23 -2.32
C LEU A 30 8.89 -2.01 -3.08
N PRO A 31 8.98 -2.09 -4.43
CA PRO A 31 9.25 -0.93 -5.26
C PRO A 31 8.22 0.17 -5.01
N LEU A 32 8.65 1.43 -5.09
CA LEU A 32 7.81 2.58 -4.73
C LEU A 32 6.52 2.65 -5.59
N GLN A 33 6.63 2.28 -6.86
CA GLN A 33 5.56 2.25 -7.85
C GLN A 33 4.71 0.97 -7.84
N ALA A 34 5.06 -0.04 -7.02
CA ALA A 34 4.42 -1.34 -7.09
C ALA A 34 2.96 -1.26 -6.61
N PRO A 35 1.97 -1.72 -7.41
CA PRO A 35 0.58 -1.77 -6.98
C PRO A 35 0.41 -2.75 -5.83
N VAL A 36 -0.30 -2.33 -4.78
CA VAL A 36 -0.55 -3.15 -3.59
C VAL A 36 -2.05 -3.40 -3.47
N GLN A 37 -2.45 -4.67 -3.48
CA GLN A 37 -3.85 -5.07 -3.45
C GLN A 37 -4.20 -5.79 -2.16
N THR A 38 -5.35 -5.47 -1.58
CA THR A 38 -5.94 -6.23 -0.47
C THR A 38 -6.39 -7.61 -0.91
N LEU A 39 -5.96 -8.65 -0.19
CA LEU A 39 -6.41 -10.01 -0.43
C LEU A 39 -7.77 -10.24 0.27
N PRO A 40 -8.63 -11.13 -0.26
CA PRO A 40 -9.88 -11.52 0.40
C PRO A 40 -9.69 -12.24 1.75
N ALA A 41 -8.45 -12.44 2.20
CA ALA A 41 -8.11 -13.12 3.43
C ALA A 41 -7.89 -12.10 4.55
N GLY A 42 -8.64 -12.23 5.66
CA GLY A 42 -8.25 -11.65 6.95
C GLY A 42 -9.26 -10.72 7.62
N PRO A 43 -9.15 -10.51 8.95
CA PRO A 43 -10.21 -9.95 9.78
C PRO A 43 -10.19 -8.41 9.71
N ALA A 44 -10.23 -7.82 8.52
CA ALA A 44 -10.32 -6.37 8.35
C ALA A 44 -11.49 -5.76 9.16
N GLY A 45 -12.52 -6.57 9.44
CA GLY A 45 -13.64 -6.24 10.32
C GLY A 45 -13.33 -6.25 11.84
N ARG A 46 -12.24 -6.88 12.29
CA ARG A 46 -11.89 -7.06 13.72
C ARG A 46 -11.05 -5.91 14.28
N TRP A 47 -10.39 -5.11 13.44
CA TRP A 47 -9.68 -3.92 13.89
C TRP A 47 -10.61 -2.71 13.97
N PRO A 48 -10.42 -1.84 14.98
CA PRO A 48 -11.15 -0.57 15.08
C PRO A 48 -10.97 0.30 13.83
N ALA A 49 -11.94 1.18 13.56
CA ALA A 49 -11.92 2.08 12.40
C ALA A 49 -10.67 2.99 12.36
N TYR A 50 -10.09 3.31 13.51
CA TYR A 50 -8.89 4.14 13.65
C TYR A 50 -7.57 3.36 13.54
N ASP A 51 -7.60 2.02 13.43
CA ASP A 51 -6.39 1.22 13.32
C ASP A 51 -5.69 1.45 11.97
N MET A 52 -4.40 1.72 12.04
CA MET A 52 -3.55 1.98 10.87
C MET A 52 -3.60 0.84 9.85
N ARG A 53 -3.63 -0.42 10.32
CA ARG A 53 -3.70 -1.61 9.46
C ARG A 53 -4.98 -1.63 8.66
N ARG A 54 -6.12 -1.38 9.32
CA ARG A 54 -7.43 -1.30 8.66
C ARG A 54 -7.46 -0.20 7.61
N ARG A 55 -6.89 0.97 7.91
CA ARG A 55 -6.84 2.09 6.98
C ARG A 55 -5.99 1.78 5.74
N ILE A 56 -4.86 1.09 5.91
CA ILE A 56 -4.04 0.61 4.79
C ILE A 56 -4.82 -0.42 3.96
N LEU A 57 -5.49 -1.40 4.58
CA LEU A 57 -6.28 -2.39 3.84
C LEU A 57 -7.43 -1.77 3.05
N GLN A 58 -8.13 -0.78 3.61
CA GLN A 58 -9.20 -0.08 2.90
C GLN A 58 -8.65 0.70 1.70
N LEU A 59 -7.50 1.37 1.89
CA LEU A 59 -6.85 2.09 0.81
C LEU A 59 -6.38 1.15 -0.31
N CYS A 60 -5.92 -0.05 0.04
CA CYS A 60 -5.39 -1.05 -0.90
C CYS A 60 -6.47 -1.79 -1.72
N ILE A 61 -7.77 -1.52 -1.49
CA ILE A 61 -8.85 -2.00 -2.36
C ILE A 61 -8.71 -1.41 -3.77
N GLY A 62 -8.31 -0.14 -3.87
CA GLY A 62 -8.06 0.56 -5.14
C GLY A 62 -6.74 0.20 -5.82
N SER A 63 -5.99 -0.76 -5.28
CA SER A 63 -4.66 -1.16 -5.76
C SER A 63 -3.63 -0.02 -5.95
N PRO A 64 -3.48 0.91 -4.99
CA PRO A 64 -2.54 2.01 -5.08
C PRO A 64 -1.09 1.54 -4.97
N SER A 65 -0.16 2.37 -5.42
CA SER A 65 1.27 2.18 -5.21
C SER A 65 1.72 2.50 -3.78
N VAL A 66 2.91 2.03 -3.38
CA VAL A 66 3.52 2.37 -2.08
C VAL A 66 3.70 3.89 -1.90
N ALA A 67 4.08 4.60 -2.98
CA ALA A 67 4.14 6.07 -2.98
C ALA A 67 2.80 6.71 -2.63
N GLU A 68 1.73 6.26 -3.28
CA GLU A 68 0.39 6.80 -3.03
C GLU A 68 -0.09 6.46 -1.62
N ILE A 69 0.24 5.29 -1.08
CA ILE A 69 -0.08 4.92 0.31
C ILE A 69 0.61 5.88 1.28
N SER A 70 1.92 6.13 1.08
CA SER A 70 2.70 7.09 1.86
C SER A 70 2.09 8.49 1.81
N ALA A 71 1.78 8.99 0.62
CA ALA A 71 1.21 10.33 0.42
C ALA A 71 -0.19 10.50 1.03
N ARG A 72 -1.08 9.51 0.85
CA ARG A 72 -2.47 9.58 1.35
C ARG A 72 -2.58 9.43 2.86
N LEU A 73 -1.60 8.79 3.49
CA LEU A 73 -1.56 8.55 4.93
C LEU A 73 -0.61 9.51 5.67
N ASP A 74 0.03 10.43 4.94
CA ASP A 74 1.02 11.39 5.46
C ASP A 74 2.15 10.70 6.24
N LEU A 75 2.64 9.58 5.70
CA LEU A 75 3.70 8.76 6.30
C LEU A 75 5.00 8.89 5.51
N PRO A 76 6.18 8.88 6.17
CA PRO A 76 7.44 8.68 5.47
C PRO A 76 7.43 7.38 4.67
N VAL A 77 8.06 7.39 3.48
CA VAL A 77 8.08 6.22 2.57
C VAL A 77 8.63 4.96 3.27
N GLY A 78 9.68 5.10 4.09
CA GLY A 78 10.22 3.97 4.86
C GLY A 78 9.22 3.36 5.83
N VAL A 79 8.42 4.20 6.52
CA VAL A 79 7.35 3.74 7.42
C VAL A 79 6.26 3.03 6.65
N ALA A 80 5.82 3.60 5.53
CA ALA A 80 4.83 2.97 4.66
C ALA A 80 5.31 1.59 4.15
N ARG A 81 6.58 1.48 3.72
CA ARG A 81 7.17 0.21 3.27
C ARG A 81 7.15 -0.84 4.38
N VAL A 82 7.54 -0.48 5.60
CA VAL A 82 7.52 -1.44 6.73
C VAL A 82 6.11 -1.92 7.03
N LEU A 83 5.14 -1.00 7.14
CA LEU A 83 3.76 -1.37 7.46
C LEU A 83 3.10 -2.21 6.36
N VAL A 84 3.35 -1.87 5.09
CA VAL A 84 2.87 -2.66 3.95
C VAL A 84 3.55 -4.02 3.95
N GLY A 85 4.86 -4.09 4.15
CA GLY A 85 5.63 -5.33 4.21
C GLY A 85 5.13 -6.26 5.30
N ASP A 86 4.87 -5.76 6.50
CA ASP A 86 4.31 -6.55 7.60
C ASP A 86 2.94 -7.15 7.23
N LEU A 87 2.09 -6.38 6.53
CA LEU A 87 0.77 -6.85 6.09
C LEU A 87 0.85 -7.84 4.91
N VAL A 88 1.86 -7.73 4.06
CA VAL A 88 2.17 -8.70 3.01
C VAL A 88 2.64 -10.02 3.62
N THR A 89 3.60 -9.97 4.55
CA THR A 89 4.09 -11.15 5.29
C THR A 89 2.97 -11.83 6.07
N SER A 90 2.02 -11.05 6.60
CA SER A 90 0.85 -11.57 7.31
C SER A 90 -0.26 -12.10 6.39
N GLY A 91 -0.11 -12.02 5.06
CA GLY A 91 -1.07 -12.54 4.09
C GLY A 91 -2.31 -11.67 3.85
N TYR A 92 -2.32 -10.41 4.32
CA TYR A 92 -3.45 -9.48 4.12
C TYR A 92 -3.34 -8.67 2.83
N LEU A 93 -2.12 -8.44 2.35
CA LEU A 93 -1.83 -7.70 1.12
C LEU A 93 -1.04 -8.57 0.14
N ARG A 94 -1.22 -8.29 -1.14
CA ARG A 94 -0.38 -8.78 -2.22
C ARG A 94 0.25 -7.60 -2.95
N VAL A 95 1.55 -7.67 -3.18
CA VAL A 95 2.27 -6.75 -4.06
C VAL A 95 2.21 -7.33 -5.47
N HIS A 96 1.79 -6.52 -6.42
CA HIS A 96 1.91 -6.85 -7.83
C HIS A 96 3.31 -6.45 -8.28
N ALA A 97 4.08 -7.41 -8.78
CA ALA A 97 5.37 -7.11 -9.37
C ALA A 97 5.18 -6.13 -10.53
N THR A 98 5.83 -4.97 -10.45
CA THR A 98 6.21 -4.24 -11.66
C THR A 98 7.38 -4.97 -12.29
N LEU A 99 7.37 -5.13 -13.61
CA LEU A 99 8.48 -5.74 -14.32
C LEU A 99 9.77 -5.04 -13.94
N THR A 100 10.67 -5.81 -13.34
CA THR A 100 12.05 -5.41 -13.11
C THR A 100 12.91 -6.01 -14.20
N ASP A 101 14.17 -5.58 -14.30
CA ASP A 101 15.13 -6.18 -15.22
C ASP A 101 15.25 -7.70 -15.01
N ARG A 102 15.07 -8.15 -13.76
CA ARG A 102 15.09 -9.56 -13.34
C ARG A 102 13.78 -10.32 -13.54
N SER A 103 12.70 -9.66 -13.99
CA SER A 103 11.41 -10.33 -14.17
C SER A 103 11.48 -11.36 -15.29
N THR A 104 10.97 -12.55 -14.98
CA THR A 104 10.85 -13.68 -15.88
C THR A 104 9.94 -13.37 -17.05
N ARG A 105 10.07 -14.15 -18.13
CA ARG A 105 9.23 -13.99 -19.32
C ARG A 105 7.75 -14.23 -19.04
N ASP A 106 7.42 -15.10 -18.08
CA ASP A 106 6.04 -15.39 -17.69
C ASP A 106 5.40 -14.21 -16.94
N GLU A 107 6.11 -13.60 -16.00
CA GLU A 107 5.65 -12.37 -15.31
C GLU A 107 5.42 -11.23 -16.31
N ARG A 108 6.29 -11.12 -17.34
CA ARG A 108 6.14 -10.16 -18.44
C ARG A 108 4.87 -10.43 -19.23
N HIS A 109 4.61 -11.68 -19.62
CA HIS A 109 3.39 -12.06 -20.33
C HIS A 109 2.12 -11.86 -19.48
N GLU A 110 2.17 -12.15 -18.18
CA GLU A 110 1.02 -11.95 -17.29
C GLU A 110 0.65 -10.47 -17.20
N LEU A 111 1.64 -9.59 -17.02
CA LEU A 111 1.40 -8.15 -17.00
C LEU A 111 0.79 -7.67 -18.32
N ILE A 112 1.38 -8.06 -19.46
CA ILE A 112 0.87 -7.70 -20.79
C ILE A 112 -0.57 -8.19 -20.96
N GLY A 113 -0.84 -9.44 -20.62
CA GLY A 113 -2.18 -10.03 -20.72
C GLY A 113 -3.20 -9.29 -19.85
N ARG A 114 -2.82 -8.91 -18.62
CA ARG A 114 -3.68 -8.11 -17.72
C ARG A 114 -3.95 -6.72 -18.28
N THR A 115 -2.92 -6.02 -18.77
CA THR A 115 -3.05 -4.68 -19.36
C THR A 115 -3.97 -4.69 -20.58
N LEU A 116 -3.82 -5.69 -21.47
CA LEU A 116 -4.66 -5.84 -22.65
C LEU A 116 -6.13 -6.12 -22.28
N ARG A 117 -6.39 -6.92 -21.24
CA ARG A 117 -7.75 -7.12 -20.72
C ARG A 117 -8.34 -5.83 -20.16
N GLY A 118 -7.55 -5.04 -19.44
CA GLY A 118 -7.97 -3.74 -18.91
C GLY A 118 -8.33 -2.73 -20.00
N LEU A 119 -7.50 -2.64 -21.06
CA LEU A 119 -7.75 -1.74 -22.19
C LEU A 119 -8.98 -2.12 -23.03
N LYS A 120 -9.33 -3.41 -23.09
CA LYS A 120 -10.51 -3.90 -23.83
C LYS A 120 -11.82 -3.78 -23.06
N ALA A 121 -11.77 -3.48 -21.76
CA ALA A 121 -12.94 -3.34 -20.90
C ALA A 121 -13.43 -1.88 -20.78
N LEU A 122 -12.81 -0.97 -21.55
CA LEU A 122 -13.16 0.45 -21.71
C LEU A 122 -13.83 0.63 -23.08
#